data_AF-A0A177LX43-F1
#
_entry.id   AF-A0A177LX43-F1
#
_cell.length_a   1.000
_cell.length_b   1.000
_cell.length_c   1.000
_cell.angle_alpha   90.00
_cell.angle_beta   90.00
_cell.angle_gamma   90.00
#
_symmetry.space_group_name_H-M   'P 1'
#
loop_
_entity.id
_entity.type
_entity.pdbx_description
1 polymer ?
#
loop_
_entity_poly.entity_id
_entity_poly.type
_entity_poly.pdbx_seq_one_letter_code
_entity_poly.pdbx_strand_id
1 'polypeptide(L)'
;MPKQYRRFRDISTSEKILNTVFLLTIGLGYLMALVNLYYTHQGRDGKRGLSIDDIVIMYHGSTTQSRLGAAINGIMEPNLKYKSDKEIILKWIQDGAEQPAYEQRIAPILNRDCIHCHNPVANPSLPNLTHYQGVADVAHKGGASTPALVRVSHIHLFGIAFILFFIGKIFLLCDMNIYVKRVALVIPFFAMLLDVVSWFVTKHISEFAYVVVLSGALMGLSMGVQILMSVYQMWFYQKD
;
A
#
# COMPACT_ATOMS: atom_id res chain seq x y z
N MET A 1 -12.11 47.01 11.41
CA MET A 1 -13.01 45.93 10.95
C MET A 1 -12.55 44.63 11.58
N PRO A 2 -13.43 43.83 12.21
CA PRO A 2 -13.05 42.49 12.69
C PRO A 2 -12.61 41.64 11.49
N LYS A 3 -11.56 40.83 11.65
CA LYS A 3 -11.09 39.92 10.60
C LYS A 3 -12.18 38.86 10.35
N GLN A 4 -12.87 38.96 9.21
CA GLN A 4 -13.84 37.96 8.78
C GLN A 4 -13.10 36.86 8.00
N TYR A 5 -13.21 35.62 8.47
CA TYR A 5 -12.62 34.46 7.80
C TYR A 5 -13.69 33.78 6.94
N ARG A 6 -13.34 33.44 5.70
CA ARG A 6 -14.24 32.71 4.79
C ARG A 6 -14.68 31.37 5.38
N ARG A 7 -15.99 31.09 5.36
CA ARG A 7 -16.64 29.86 5.83
C ARG A 7 -17.49 29.21 4.73
N PHE A 8 -18.02 28.02 4.98
CA PHE A 8 -18.95 27.35 4.05
C PHE A 8 -20.26 28.11 3.80
N ARG A 9 -20.62 29.06 4.67
CA ARG A 9 -21.76 29.96 4.45
C ARG A 9 -21.48 31.02 3.39
N ASP A 10 -20.20 31.33 3.16
CA ASP A 10 -19.75 32.40 2.25
C ASP A 10 -19.40 31.87 0.85
N ILE A 11 -19.71 30.60 0.54
CA ILE A 11 -19.41 29.98 -0.76
C ILE A 11 -20.68 29.67 -1.54
N SER A 12 -20.59 29.76 -2.86
CA SER A 12 -21.72 29.50 -3.74
C SER A 12 -22.15 28.03 -3.71
N THR A 13 -23.40 27.75 -4.09
CA THR A 13 -23.89 26.37 -4.25
C THR A 13 -23.03 25.58 -5.23
N SER A 14 -22.53 26.21 -6.30
CA SER A 14 -21.61 25.59 -7.26
C SER A 14 -20.30 25.14 -6.60
N GLU A 15 -19.71 25.97 -5.74
CA GLU A 15 -18.52 25.60 -4.98
C GLU A 15 -18.81 24.48 -3.98
N LYS A 16 -19.99 24.48 -3.34
CA LYS A 16 -20.39 23.38 -2.45
C LYS A 16 -20.47 22.05 -3.19
N ILE A 17 -21.11 22.04 -4.37
CA ILE A 17 -21.23 20.84 -5.21
C ILE A 17 -19.84 20.36 -5.62
N LEU A 18 -18.98 21.24 -6.15
CA LEU A 18 -17.63 20.88 -6.59
C LEU A 18 -16.80 20.29 -5.44
N ASN A 19 -16.78 20.96 -4.29
CA ASN A 19 -16.04 20.50 -3.12
C ASN A 19 -16.58 19.15 -2.63
N THR A 20 -17.90 18.96 -2.62
CA THR A 20 -18.51 17.70 -2.19
C THR A 20 -18.13 16.54 -3.11
N VAL A 21 -18.28 16.71 -4.42
CA VAL A 21 -17.92 15.67 -5.39
C VAL A 21 -16.43 15.34 -5.28
N PHE A 22 -15.56 16.35 -5.19
CA PHE A 22 -14.12 16.14 -4.97
C PHE A 22 -13.84 15.31 -3.71
N LEU A 23 -14.39 15.71 -2.55
CA LEU A 23 -14.15 15.03 -1.28
C LEU A 23 -14.66 13.57 -1.30
N LEU A 24 -15.84 13.33 -1.87
CA LEU A 24 -16.40 11.98 -1.98
C LEU A 24 -15.61 11.09 -2.95
N THR A 25 -15.16 11.63 -4.09
CA THR A 25 -14.31 10.91 -5.03
C THR A 25 -12.98 10.53 -4.39
N ILE A 26 -12.34 11.44 -3.66
CA ILE A 26 -11.10 11.13 -2.93
C ILE A 26 -11.33 10.10 -1.82
N GLY A 27 -12.43 10.24 -1.05
CA GLY A 27 -12.80 9.28 -0.02
C GLY A 27 -12.99 7.86 -0.58
N LEU A 28 -13.71 7.74 -1.70
CA LEU A 28 -13.87 6.47 -2.41
C LEU A 28 -12.54 5.94 -2.95
N GLY A 29 -11.71 6.81 -3.52
CA GLY A 29 -10.37 6.45 -4.00
C GLY A 29 -9.49 5.88 -2.89
N TYR A 30 -9.57 6.43 -1.68
CA TYR A 30 -8.85 5.91 -0.51
C TYR A 30 -9.36 4.52 -0.08
N LEU A 31 -10.69 4.30 -0.08
CA LEU A 31 -11.25 2.97 0.19
C LEU A 31 -10.76 1.94 -0.84
N MET A 32 -10.73 2.30 -2.13
CA MET A 32 -10.19 1.43 -3.18
C MET A 32 -8.69 1.19 -3.02
N ALA A 33 -7.93 2.17 -2.53
CA ALA A 33 -6.52 1.99 -2.21
C ALA A 33 -6.31 0.97 -1.06
N LEU A 34 -7.17 0.99 -0.02
CA LEU A 34 -7.14 0.00 1.06
C LEU A 34 -7.48 -1.41 0.55
N VAL A 35 -8.49 -1.52 -0.31
CA VAL A 35 -8.85 -2.79 -0.97
C VAL A 35 -7.67 -3.31 -1.79
N ASN A 36 -7.06 -2.46 -2.62
CA ASN A 36 -5.89 -2.82 -3.41
C ASN A 36 -4.72 -3.27 -2.53
N LEU A 37 -4.45 -2.55 -1.44
CA LEU A 37 -3.42 -2.90 -0.46
C LEU A 37 -3.66 -4.30 0.10
N TYR A 38 -4.89 -4.59 0.55
CA TYR A 38 -5.26 -5.91 1.06
C TYR A 38 -5.01 -7.01 0.02
N TYR A 39 -5.53 -6.86 -1.20
CA TYR A 39 -5.39 -7.88 -2.24
C TYR A 39 -3.95 -8.06 -2.73
N THR A 40 -3.16 -6.99 -2.75
CA THR A 40 -1.77 -7.03 -3.22
C THR A 40 -0.83 -7.66 -2.18
N HIS A 41 -1.18 -7.57 -0.89
CA HIS A 41 -0.23 -7.83 0.19
C HIS A 41 -0.63 -8.95 1.14
N GLN A 42 -1.88 -9.41 1.14
CA GLN A 42 -2.32 -10.51 1.98
C GLN A 42 -1.54 -11.81 1.73
N GLY A 43 -1.23 -12.53 2.81
CA GLY A 43 -0.71 -13.90 2.78
C GLY A 43 0.71 -14.08 2.26
N ARG A 44 1.54 -13.05 2.37
CA ARG A 44 3.00 -13.18 2.21
C ARG A 44 3.62 -14.01 3.33
N ASP A 45 3.04 -13.99 4.52
CA ASP A 45 3.39 -14.82 5.66
C ASP A 45 2.86 -16.27 5.57
N GLY A 46 2.15 -16.60 4.48
CA GLY A 46 1.53 -17.90 4.25
C GLY A 46 0.20 -18.12 4.97
N LYS A 47 -0.31 -17.13 5.71
CA LYS A 47 -1.62 -17.15 6.37
C LYS A 47 -2.66 -16.39 5.53
N ARG A 48 -3.94 -16.57 5.84
CA ARG A 48 -5.01 -15.79 5.18
C ARG A 48 -5.15 -14.43 5.85
N GLY A 49 -5.30 -13.38 5.04
CA GLY A 49 -5.47 -12.00 5.52
C GLY A 49 -4.18 -11.19 5.43
N LEU A 50 -4.27 -9.93 5.88
CA LEU A 50 -3.14 -9.01 5.94
C LEU A 50 -2.64 -8.93 7.40
N SER A 51 -1.37 -9.24 7.62
CA SER A 51 -0.73 -9.21 8.94
C SER A 51 0.44 -8.23 8.97
N ILE A 52 0.97 -7.98 10.18
CA ILE A 52 2.24 -7.22 10.33
C ILE A 52 3.39 -7.97 9.68
N ASP A 53 3.40 -9.30 9.74
CA ASP A 53 4.43 -10.14 9.13
C ASP A 53 4.45 -9.95 7.61
N ASP A 54 3.28 -9.78 6.96
CA ASP A 54 3.21 -9.48 5.53
C ASP A 54 3.93 -8.18 5.15
N ILE A 55 3.86 -7.16 6.02
CA ILE A 55 4.51 -5.86 5.83
C ILE A 55 6.01 -5.97 6.07
N VAL A 56 6.42 -6.70 7.10
CA VAL A 56 7.84 -7.02 7.35
C VAL A 56 8.43 -7.73 6.14
N ILE A 57 7.78 -8.78 5.64
CA ILE A 57 8.24 -9.54 4.47
C ILE A 57 8.30 -8.65 3.22
N MET A 58 7.37 -7.70 3.08
CA MET A 58 7.36 -6.76 1.96
C MET A 58 8.57 -5.82 1.97
N TYR A 59 8.90 -5.21 3.11
CA TYR A 59 9.92 -4.13 3.17
C TYR A 59 11.28 -4.62 3.64
N HIS A 60 11.33 -5.41 4.72
CA HIS A 60 12.57 -6.01 5.27
C HIS A 60 12.98 -7.25 4.48
N GLY A 61 11.99 -8.05 4.09
CA GLY A 61 12.22 -9.38 3.52
C GLY A 61 11.94 -10.47 4.54
N SER A 62 12.07 -11.71 4.11
CA SER A 62 11.94 -12.85 5.01
C SER A 62 13.31 -13.43 5.35
N THR A 63 13.56 -13.66 6.63
CA THR A 63 14.77 -14.35 7.09
C THR A 63 14.67 -15.88 6.87
N THR A 64 13.46 -16.42 6.75
CA THR A 64 13.21 -17.87 6.74
C THR A 64 12.90 -18.41 5.33
N GLN A 65 12.04 -17.74 4.55
CA GLN A 65 11.48 -18.30 3.30
C GLN A 65 11.19 -17.21 2.27
N SER A 66 11.56 -17.40 0.99
CA SER A 66 11.13 -16.46 -0.06
C SER A 66 9.63 -16.57 -0.33
N ARG A 67 9.04 -15.59 -1.04
CA ARG A 67 7.60 -15.61 -1.39
C ARG A 67 7.23 -16.85 -2.20
N LEU A 68 8.10 -17.28 -3.12
CA LEU A 68 7.95 -18.52 -3.87
C LEU A 68 8.02 -19.73 -2.92
N GLY A 69 8.97 -19.73 -1.99
CA GLY A 69 9.12 -20.79 -0.98
C GLY A 69 7.88 -20.92 -0.07
N ALA A 70 7.34 -19.80 0.42
CA ALA A 70 6.13 -19.78 1.24
C ALA A 70 4.90 -20.27 0.44
N ALA A 71 4.76 -19.86 -0.82
CA ALA A 71 3.66 -20.28 -1.67
C ALA A 71 3.66 -21.81 -1.90
N ILE A 72 4.80 -22.40 -2.24
CA ILE A 72 4.92 -23.85 -2.50
C ILE A 72 4.96 -24.71 -1.22
N ASN A 73 5.11 -24.09 -0.04
CA ASN A 73 4.86 -24.71 1.26
C ASN A 73 3.40 -24.56 1.73
N GLY A 74 2.60 -23.78 1.01
CA GLY A 74 1.24 -23.42 1.39
C GLY A 74 0.25 -23.63 0.25
N ILE A 75 -0.45 -22.56 -0.13
CA ILE A 75 -1.59 -22.64 -1.05
C ILE A 75 -1.25 -23.14 -2.46
N MET A 76 0.02 -23.05 -2.89
CA MET A 76 0.45 -23.50 -4.21
C MET A 76 1.05 -24.90 -4.22
N GLU A 77 1.28 -25.52 -3.06
CA GLU A 77 1.79 -26.90 -2.98
C GLU A 77 0.96 -27.91 -3.78
N PRO A 78 -0.40 -27.89 -3.73
CA PRO A 78 -1.20 -28.87 -4.46
C PRO A 78 -1.11 -28.75 -6.00
N ASN A 79 -0.59 -27.64 -6.51
CA ASN A 79 -0.45 -27.41 -7.95
C ASN A 79 0.85 -28.00 -8.52
N LEU A 80 1.76 -28.48 -7.68
CA LEU A 80 2.96 -29.18 -8.12
C LEU A 80 2.59 -30.59 -8.59
N LYS A 81 2.90 -30.91 -9.85
CA LYS A 81 2.61 -32.23 -10.43
C LYS A 81 3.41 -33.34 -9.74
N TYR A 82 4.66 -33.06 -9.36
CA TYR A 82 5.51 -33.99 -8.61
C TYR A 82 5.92 -33.38 -7.28
N LYS A 83 5.74 -34.13 -6.18
CA LYS A 83 6.12 -33.66 -4.84
C LYS A 83 7.62 -33.40 -4.69
N SER A 84 8.46 -34.14 -5.41
CA SER A 84 9.92 -33.95 -5.44
C SER A 84 10.34 -32.56 -5.90
N ASP A 85 9.54 -31.92 -6.76
CA ASP A 85 9.87 -30.63 -7.36
C ASP A 85 9.85 -29.50 -6.32
N LYS A 86 9.06 -29.68 -5.25
CA LYS A 86 9.05 -28.78 -4.08
C LYS A 86 10.45 -28.66 -3.47
N GLU A 87 11.11 -29.78 -3.20
CA GLU A 87 12.45 -29.80 -2.59
C GLU A 87 13.50 -29.19 -3.53
N ILE A 88 13.38 -29.43 -4.83
CA ILE A 88 14.27 -28.86 -5.86
C ILE A 88 14.16 -27.33 -5.86
N ILE A 89 12.94 -26.79 -5.88
CA ILE A 89 12.71 -25.33 -5.86
C ILE A 89 13.18 -24.72 -4.54
N LEU A 90 12.86 -25.34 -3.40
CA LEU A 90 13.28 -24.85 -2.09
C LEU A 90 14.80 -24.85 -1.94
N LYS A 91 15.48 -25.88 -2.44
CA LYS A 91 16.95 -25.94 -2.43
C LYS A 91 17.55 -24.85 -3.31
N TRP A 92 17.03 -24.65 -4.53
CA TRP A 92 17.49 -23.56 -5.39
C TRP A 92 17.29 -22.18 -4.76
N ILE A 93 16.19 -21.96 -4.05
CA ILE A 93 15.96 -20.73 -3.26
C ILE A 93 17.01 -20.59 -2.15
N GLN A 94 17.32 -21.68 -1.43
CA GLN A 94 18.34 -21.69 -0.37
C GLN A 94 19.75 -21.40 -0.93
N ASP A 95 20.04 -21.90 -2.13
CA ASP A 95 21.31 -21.72 -2.83
C ASP A 95 21.46 -20.32 -3.48
N GLY A 96 20.55 -19.37 -3.19
CA GLY A 96 20.64 -17.98 -3.64
C GLY A 96 19.83 -17.64 -4.89
N ALA A 97 19.03 -18.59 -5.40
CA ALA A 97 18.13 -18.40 -6.52
C ALA A 97 18.79 -17.83 -7.78
N GLU A 98 19.96 -18.36 -8.17
CA GLU A 98 20.73 -17.87 -9.31
C GLU A 98 20.16 -18.31 -10.67
N GLN A 99 20.41 -17.47 -11.69
CA GLN A 99 19.90 -17.64 -13.06
C GLN A 99 20.33 -18.93 -13.76
N PRO A 100 21.60 -19.37 -13.71
CA PRO A 100 22.01 -20.59 -14.42
C PRO A 100 21.27 -21.84 -13.90
N ALA A 101 21.11 -21.94 -12.58
CA ALA A 101 20.37 -23.04 -11.96
C ALA A 101 18.86 -22.95 -12.23
N TYR A 102 18.32 -21.73 -12.35
CA TYR A 102 16.93 -21.51 -12.76
C TYR A 102 16.66 -22.08 -14.15
N GLU A 103 17.45 -21.69 -15.15
CA GLU A 103 17.23 -22.07 -16.56
C GLU A 103 17.30 -23.59 -16.75
N GLN A 104 18.22 -24.26 -16.03
CA GLN A 104 18.44 -25.70 -16.16
C GLN A 104 17.40 -26.54 -15.43
N ARG A 105 16.98 -26.14 -14.23
CA ARG A 105 16.23 -27.02 -13.31
C ARG A 105 14.86 -26.50 -12.91
N ILE A 106 14.67 -25.18 -12.83
CA ILE A 106 13.46 -24.58 -12.26
C ILE A 106 12.48 -24.13 -13.33
N ALA A 107 12.97 -23.51 -14.41
CA ALA A 107 12.14 -23.08 -15.53
C ALA A 107 11.27 -24.23 -16.09
N PRO A 108 11.77 -25.47 -16.28
CA PRO A 108 10.93 -26.58 -16.73
C PRO A 108 9.77 -26.91 -15.77
N ILE A 109 9.98 -26.78 -14.46
CA ILE A 109 8.95 -27.03 -13.44
C ILE A 109 7.90 -25.93 -13.47
N LEU A 110 8.31 -24.65 -13.45
CA LEU A 110 7.38 -23.52 -13.49
C LEU A 110 6.59 -23.46 -14.80
N ASN A 111 7.23 -23.79 -15.92
CA ASN A 111 6.57 -23.89 -17.23
C ASN A 111 5.46 -24.93 -17.23
N ARG A 112 5.67 -26.05 -16.55
CA ARG A 112 4.72 -27.16 -16.49
C ARG A 112 3.55 -26.88 -15.55
N ASP A 113 3.82 -26.31 -14.38
CA ASP A 113 2.87 -26.30 -13.27
C ASP A 113 2.30 -24.90 -12.95
N CYS A 114 3.00 -23.82 -13.28
CA CYS A 114 2.70 -22.49 -12.73
C CYS A 114 2.35 -21.44 -13.80
N ILE A 115 3.06 -21.41 -14.92
CA ILE A 115 2.94 -20.33 -15.94
C ILE A 115 1.55 -20.21 -16.52
N HIS A 116 0.76 -21.28 -16.56
CA HIS A 116 -0.61 -21.20 -17.06
C HIS A 116 -1.42 -20.09 -16.34
N CYS A 117 -1.23 -19.94 -15.02
CA CYS A 117 -1.85 -18.87 -14.24
C CYS A 117 -0.90 -17.68 -14.03
N HIS A 118 0.39 -17.93 -13.87
CA HIS A 118 1.43 -16.94 -13.58
C HIS A 118 2.04 -16.31 -14.84
N ASN A 119 1.18 -15.94 -15.77
CA ASN A 119 1.54 -15.23 -17.01
C ASN A 119 0.76 -13.90 -17.06
N PRO A 120 1.42 -12.76 -17.33
CA PRO A 120 0.75 -11.45 -17.42
C PRO A 120 -0.44 -11.40 -18.36
N VAL A 121 -0.43 -12.22 -19.42
CA VAL A 121 -1.54 -12.33 -20.38
C VAL A 121 -2.74 -13.06 -19.76
N ALA A 122 -2.49 -14.09 -18.95
CA ALA A 122 -3.55 -14.88 -18.33
C ALA A 122 -4.09 -14.22 -17.05
N ASN A 123 -3.21 -13.71 -16.18
CA ASN A 123 -3.59 -13.00 -14.98
C ASN A 123 -2.52 -11.97 -14.58
N PRO A 124 -2.71 -10.68 -14.90
CA PRO A 124 -1.76 -9.62 -14.56
C PRO A 124 -1.66 -9.32 -13.06
N SER A 125 -2.56 -9.87 -12.23
CA SER A 125 -2.52 -9.68 -10.77
C SER A 125 -1.58 -10.66 -10.05
N LEU A 126 -1.09 -11.69 -10.75
CA LEU A 126 -0.18 -12.69 -10.20
C LEU A 126 1.28 -12.39 -10.58
N PRO A 127 2.27 -12.83 -9.78
CA PRO A 127 3.68 -12.74 -10.14
C PRO A 127 3.94 -13.39 -11.50
N ASN A 128 4.72 -12.72 -12.34
CA ASN A 128 5.12 -13.23 -13.64
C ASN A 128 6.22 -14.27 -13.48
N LEU A 129 5.91 -15.53 -13.76
CA LEU A 129 6.88 -16.63 -13.66
C LEU A 129 7.42 -17.09 -15.04
N THR A 130 7.20 -16.30 -16.09
CA THR A 130 7.61 -16.65 -17.47
C THR A 130 9.09 -16.45 -17.76
N HIS A 131 9.78 -15.65 -16.96
CA HIS A 131 11.20 -15.36 -17.15
C HIS A 131 11.90 -15.16 -15.81
N TYR A 132 13.23 -15.37 -15.80
CA TYR A 132 14.03 -15.35 -14.58
C TYR A 132 13.80 -14.10 -13.73
N GLN A 133 13.75 -12.90 -14.32
CA GLN A 133 13.58 -11.65 -13.57
C GLN A 133 12.31 -11.65 -12.70
N GLY A 134 11.16 -12.09 -13.23
CA GLY A 134 9.91 -12.11 -12.47
C GLY A 134 9.87 -13.24 -11.44
N VAL A 135 10.59 -14.35 -11.69
CA VAL A 135 10.78 -15.42 -10.71
C VAL A 135 11.72 -14.98 -9.59
N ALA A 136 12.81 -14.27 -9.91
CA ALA A 136 13.78 -13.75 -8.94
C ALA A 136 13.11 -12.79 -7.95
N ASP A 137 12.19 -11.95 -8.42
CA ASP A 137 11.40 -11.03 -7.58
C ASP A 137 10.61 -11.74 -6.46
N VAL A 138 10.28 -13.02 -6.64
CA VAL A 138 9.57 -13.82 -5.64
C VAL A 138 10.41 -14.94 -5.03
N ALA A 139 11.53 -15.30 -5.65
CA ALA A 139 12.45 -16.33 -5.18
C ALA A 139 13.51 -15.79 -4.23
N HIS A 140 13.82 -14.51 -4.28
CA HIS A 140 14.78 -13.86 -3.37
C HIS A 140 14.13 -13.56 -2.02
N LYS A 141 14.93 -13.63 -0.96
CA LYS A 141 14.50 -13.38 0.43
C LYS A 141 14.42 -11.89 0.79
N GLY A 142 15.03 -11.02 -0.01
CA GLY A 142 15.12 -9.58 0.27
C GLY A 142 13.77 -8.87 0.11
N GLY A 143 13.48 -7.95 1.02
CA GLY A 143 12.34 -7.04 0.88
C GLY A 143 12.56 -6.01 -0.24
N ALA A 144 11.57 -5.14 -0.43
CA ALA A 144 11.50 -4.19 -1.53
C ALA A 144 12.83 -3.43 -1.75
N SER A 145 13.25 -3.35 -3.02
CA SER A 145 14.54 -2.76 -3.38
C SER A 145 14.54 -1.24 -3.16
N THR A 146 15.70 -0.66 -2.86
CA THR A 146 15.81 0.80 -2.65
C THR A 146 15.33 1.60 -3.86
N PRO A 147 15.64 1.22 -5.12
CA PRO A 147 15.08 1.91 -6.29
C PRO A 147 13.55 1.84 -6.37
N ALA A 148 12.94 0.71 -5.99
CA ALA A 148 11.49 0.59 -5.92
C ALA A 148 10.90 1.51 -4.84
N LEU A 149 11.51 1.54 -3.65
CA LEU A 149 11.10 2.44 -2.57
C LEU A 149 11.20 3.90 -3.00
N VAL A 150 12.30 4.33 -3.61
CA VAL A 150 12.48 5.71 -4.10
C VAL A 150 11.40 6.07 -5.13
N ARG A 151 11.12 5.17 -6.08
CA ARG A 151 10.07 5.37 -7.09
C ARG A 151 8.69 5.55 -6.46
N VAL A 152 8.29 4.63 -5.58
CA VAL A 152 6.98 4.68 -4.92
C VAL A 152 6.88 5.90 -4.01
N SER A 153 7.96 6.27 -3.31
CA SER A 153 8.06 7.47 -2.47
C SER A 153 7.86 8.75 -3.29
N HIS A 154 8.47 8.86 -4.47
CA HIS A 154 8.27 10.01 -5.36
C HIS A 154 6.80 10.18 -5.73
N ILE A 155 6.14 9.08 -6.14
CA ILE A 155 4.73 9.09 -6.53
C ILE A 155 3.83 9.45 -5.34
N HIS A 156 4.09 8.87 -4.16
CA HIS A 156 3.28 9.11 -2.96
C HIS A 156 3.47 10.53 -2.42
N LEU A 157 4.71 10.99 -2.28
CA LEU A 157 4.99 12.33 -1.77
C LEU A 157 4.38 13.41 -2.66
N PHE A 158 4.49 13.29 -3.98
CA PHE A 158 3.91 14.28 -4.88
C PHE A 158 2.39 14.17 -4.92
N GLY A 159 1.86 12.97 -5.20
CA GLY A 159 0.42 12.76 -5.37
C GLY A 159 -0.38 13.03 -4.09
N ILE A 160 0.02 12.45 -2.96
CA ILE A 160 -0.71 12.58 -1.69
C ILE A 160 -0.60 14.01 -1.16
N ALA A 161 0.53 14.71 -1.32
CA ALA A 161 0.64 16.09 -0.87
C ALA A 161 -0.40 17.00 -1.54
N PHE A 162 -0.70 16.84 -2.83
CA PHE A 162 -1.78 17.59 -3.48
C PHE A 162 -3.14 17.23 -2.91
N ILE A 163 -3.43 15.94 -2.72
CA ILE A 163 -4.70 15.49 -2.15
C ILE A 163 -4.91 16.11 -0.76
N LEU A 164 -3.92 15.99 0.12
CA LEU A 164 -3.98 16.55 1.48
C LEU A 164 -4.10 18.07 1.47
N PHE A 165 -3.43 18.75 0.53
CA PHE A 165 -3.56 20.18 0.37
C PHE A 165 -4.98 20.59 -0.01
N PHE A 166 -5.59 19.94 -1.01
CA PHE A 166 -6.95 20.28 -1.44
C PHE A 166 -8.01 19.95 -0.38
N ILE A 167 -7.91 18.79 0.28
CA ILE A 167 -8.79 18.45 1.42
C ILE A 167 -8.63 19.50 2.53
N GLY A 168 -7.38 19.81 2.90
CA GLY A 168 -7.08 20.80 3.93
C GLY A 168 -7.62 22.20 3.57
N LYS A 169 -7.51 22.60 2.30
CA LYS A 169 -8.07 23.87 1.78
C LYS A 169 -9.57 23.96 1.96
N ILE A 170 -10.30 22.86 1.72
CA ILE A 170 -11.75 22.80 1.93
C ILE A 170 -12.04 22.78 3.44
N PHE A 171 -11.32 21.97 4.22
CA PHE A 171 -11.49 21.85 5.67
C PHE A 171 -11.21 23.16 6.44
N LEU A 172 -10.38 24.06 5.89
CA LEU A 172 -10.18 25.41 6.46
C LEU A 172 -11.49 26.19 6.62
N LEU A 173 -12.48 25.95 5.74
CA LEU A 173 -13.78 26.61 5.74
C LEU A 173 -14.70 26.12 6.86
N CYS A 174 -14.41 24.97 7.48
CA CYS A 174 -15.15 24.47 8.64
C CYS A 174 -15.16 25.52 9.75
N ASP A 175 -16.27 25.66 10.46
CA ASP A 175 -16.31 26.38 11.72
C ASP A 175 -16.05 25.42 12.88
N MET A 176 -14.92 25.63 13.57
CA MET A 176 -14.45 24.82 14.68
C MET A 176 -13.34 25.56 15.43
N ASN A 177 -12.98 25.04 16.61
CA ASN A 177 -11.87 25.56 17.40
C ASN A 177 -10.59 25.64 16.56
N ILE A 178 -9.95 26.81 16.58
CA ILE A 178 -8.76 27.12 15.78
C ILE A 178 -7.57 26.20 16.07
N TYR A 179 -7.39 25.78 17.33
CA TYR A 179 -6.29 24.89 17.72
C TYR A 179 -6.51 23.49 17.17
N VAL A 180 -7.71 22.95 17.33
CA VAL A 180 -8.10 21.63 16.80
C VAL A 180 -7.94 21.61 15.28
N LYS A 181 -8.39 22.65 14.60
CA LYS A 181 -8.26 22.77 13.14
C LYS A 181 -6.80 22.76 12.69
N ARG A 182 -5.95 23.56 13.33
CA ARG A 182 -4.52 23.66 12.99
C ARG A 182 -3.82 22.32 13.16
N VAL A 183 -4.09 21.64 14.28
CA VAL A 183 -3.53 20.31 14.55
C VAL A 183 -4.03 19.30 13.51
N ALA A 184 -5.34 19.26 13.26
CA ALA A 184 -5.93 18.34 12.29
C ALA A 184 -5.38 18.53 10.87
N LEU A 185 -5.03 19.76 10.47
CA LEU A 185 -4.41 20.04 9.17
C LEU A 185 -2.98 19.51 9.05
N VAL A 186 -2.21 19.49 10.14
CA VAL A 186 -0.79 19.08 10.12
C VAL A 186 -0.64 17.56 10.21
N ILE A 187 -1.52 16.90 10.98
CA ILE A 187 -1.48 15.44 11.21
C ILE A 187 -1.32 14.62 9.94
N PRO A 188 -2.11 14.78 8.87
CA PRO A 188 -2.03 13.87 7.72
C PRO A 188 -0.74 14.08 6.91
N PHE A 189 -0.20 15.31 6.87
CA PHE A 189 1.10 15.57 6.24
C PHE A 189 2.23 14.92 7.02
N PHE A 190 2.21 15.06 8.35
CA PHE A 190 3.18 14.40 9.22
C PHE A 190 3.09 12.88 9.10
N ALA A 191 1.87 12.32 9.12
CA ALA A 191 1.63 10.90 8.95
C ALA A 191 2.15 10.38 7.59
N MET A 192 1.90 11.09 6.50
CA MET A 192 2.44 10.75 5.17
C MET A 192 3.98 10.73 5.15
N LEU A 193 4.63 11.74 5.76
CA LEU A 193 6.10 11.77 5.84
C LEU A 193 6.64 10.62 6.68
N LEU A 194 6.01 10.36 7.83
CA LEU A 194 6.36 9.25 8.71
C LEU A 194 6.20 7.90 8.00
N ASP A 195 5.13 7.73 7.23
CA ASP A 195 4.88 6.52 6.43
C ASP A 195 6.00 6.27 5.41
N VAL A 196 6.32 7.27 4.58
CA VAL A 196 7.38 7.14 3.57
C VAL A 196 8.74 6.84 4.22
N VAL A 197 9.11 7.55 5.28
CA VAL A 197 10.37 7.30 6.00
C VAL A 197 10.36 5.90 6.60
N SER A 198 9.23 5.47 7.18
CA SER A 198 9.12 4.18 7.82
C SER A 198 9.35 3.00 6.87
N TRP A 199 9.07 3.13 5.58
CA TRP A 199 9.38 2.08 4.59
C TRP A 199 10.89 1.81 4.48
N PHE A 200 11.69 2.87 4.42
CA PHE A 200 13.16 2.77 4.34
C PHE A 200 13.74 2.23 5.65
N VAL A 201 13.19 2.63 6.79
CA VAL A 201 13.63 2.11 8.08
C VAL A 201 13.23 0.65 8.24
N THR A 202 12.01 0.28 7.84
CA THR A 202 11.50 -1.09 7.89
C THR A 202 12.37 -2.05 7.08
N LYS A 203 13.02 -1.57 6.00
CA LYS A 203 13.98 -2.36 5.24
C LYS A 203 15.16 -2.86 6.08
N HIS A 204 15.57 -2.11 7.10
CA HIS A 204 16.70 -2.43 7.96
C HIS A 204 16.26 -2.95 9.34
N ILE A 205 15.15 -2.44 9.87
CA ILE A 205 14.61 -2.73 11.19
C ILE A 205 13.16 -3.16 11.04
N SER A 206 12.88 -4.47 11.13
CA SER A 206 11.54 -5.03 10.89
C SER A 206 10.44 -4.46 11.79
N GLU A 207 10.77 -4.08 13.03
CA GLU A 207 9.82 -3.49 14.01
C GLU A 207 9.18 -2.18 13.50
N PHE A 208 9.81 -1.47 12.57
CA PHE A 208 9.24 -0.26 12.00
C PHE A 208 7.99 -0.53 11.13
N ALA A 209 7.68 -1.79 10.81
CA ALA A 209 6.42 -2.17 10.16
C ALA A 209 5.17 -1.72 10.96
N TYR A 210 5.25 -1.66 12.29
CA TYR A 210 4.17 -1.10 13.11
C TYR A 210 3.99 0.40 12.84
N VAL A 211 5.09 1.14 12.63
CA VAL A 211 5.04 2.56 12.30
C VAL A 211 4.35 2.77 10.96
N VAL A 212 4.67 1.95 9.94
CA VAL A 212 4.00 1.98 8.62
C VAL A 212 2.48 1.88 8.75
N VAL A 213 2.00 0.91 9.54
CA VAL A 213 0.56 0.71 9.74
C VAL A 213 -0.06 1.87 10.50
N LEU A 214 0.60 2.31 11.58
CA LEU A 214 0.10 3.41 12.41
C LEU A 214 0.06 4.73 11.64
N SER A 215 1.06 5.04 10.82
CA SER A 215 1.07 6.24 9.98
C SER A 215 -0.01 6.18 8.90
N GLY A 216 -0.18 5.04 8.23
CA GLY A 216 -1.25 4.84 7.27
C GLY A 216 -2.64 5.02 7.88
N ALA A 217 -2.87 4.41 9.05
CA ALA A 217 -4.13 4.54 9.80
C ALA A 217 -4.38 5.97 10.27
N LEU A 218 -3.36 6.65 10.81
CA LEU A 218 -3.44 8.04 11.26
C LEU A 218 -3.79 8.97 10.10
N MET A 219 -3.15 8.79 8.94
CA MET A 219 -3.45 9.55 7.72
C MET A 219 -4.90 9.32 7.28
N GLY A 220 -5.34 8.07 7.18
CA GLY A 220 -6.69 7.71 6.78
C GLY A 220 -7.78 8.26 7.70
N LEU A 221 -7.61 8.09 9.02
CA LEU A 221 -8.53 8.61 10.02
C LEU A 221 -8.59 10.14 9.99
N SER A 222 -7.44 10.80 9.95
CA SER A 222 -7.37 12.26 9.89
C SER A 222 -8.05 12.80 8.62
N MET A 223 -7.78 12.18 7.48
CA MET A 223 -8.41 12.56 6.22
C MET A 223 -9.92 12.30 6.24
N GLY A 224 -10.35 11.16 6.77
CA GLY A 224 -11.75 10.82 6.95
C GLY A 224 -12.50 11.84 7.81
N VAL A 225 -11.93 12.25 8.94
CA VAL A 225 -12.49 13.31 9.79
C VAL A 225 -12.61 14.62 9.00
N GLN A 226 -11.58 15.02 8.27
CA GLN A 226 -11.63 16.27 7.48
C GLN A 226 -12.69 16.23 6.38
N ILE A 227 -12.80 15.11 5.65
CA ILE A 227 -13.81 14.89 4.61
C ILE A 227 -15.23 14.96 5.22
N LEU A 228 -15.49 14.12 6.24
CA LEU A 228 -16.82 13.99 6.84
C LEU A 228 -17.28 15.29 7.48
N MET A 229 -16.40 15.97 8.22
CA MET A 229 -16.71 17.27 8.83
C MET A 229 -16.96 18.35 7.79
N SER A 230 -16.17 18.37 6.71
CA SER A 230 -16.36 19.35 5.63
C SER A 230 -17.70 19.15 4.93
N VAL A 231 -18.03 17.92 4.55
CA VAL A 231 -19.32 17.60 3.90
C VAL A 231 -20.48 17.88 4.85
N TYR A 232 -20.38 17.44 6.11
CA TYR A 232 -21.42 17.70 7.11
C TYR A 232 -21.67 19.20 7.29
N GLN A 233 -20.60 19.98 7.49
CA GLN A 233 -20.76 21.41 7.75
C GLN A 233 -21.22 22.21 6.53
N MET A 234 -20.88 21.75 5.34
CA MET A 234 -21.24 22.43 4.09
C MET A 234 -22.74 22.37 3.81
N TRP A 235 -23.41 21.28 4.19
CA TRP A 235 -24.82 21.01 3.88
C TRP A 235 -25.76 21.09 5.08
N PHE A 236 -25.30 20.72 6.28
CA PHE A 236 -26.17 20.54 7.44
C PHE A 236 -25.87 21.48 8.61
N TYR A 237 -24.70 22.13 8.62
CA TYR A 237 -24.33 23.03 9.71
C TYR A 237 -24.69 24.47 9.39
N GLN A 238 -25.73 24.96 10.04
CA GLN A 238 -26.06 26.37 10.11
C GLN A 238 -25.78 26.84 11.54
N LYS A 239 -24.64 27.51 11.77
CA LYS A 239 -24.36 28.18 13.03
C LYS A 239 -24.69 29.66 12.95
N ASP A 240 -25.89 30.02 13.36
CA ASP A 240 -26.47 31.39 13.37
C ASP A 240 -25.42 32.51 13.44
#